data_AF-A0A2D6QWX4-F1
#
_entry.id   AF-A0A2D6QWX4-F1
#
_cell.length_a   1.000
_cell.length_b   1.000
_cell.length_c   1.000
_cell.angle_alpha   90.00
_cell.angle_beta   90.00
_cell.angle_gamma   90.00
#
_symmetry.space_group_name_H-M   'P 1'
#
loop_
_entity.id
_entity.type
_entity.pdbx_description
1 polymer ?
#
loop_
_entity_poly.entity_id
_entity_poly.type
_entity_poly.pdbx_seq_one_letter_code
_entity_poly.pdbx_strand_id
1 'polypeptide(L)'
;MGAAVLLWARAPFASRNFWGEDGALLFAQAMEHGWIKPITSSLGGYFLFLPRVLSPVATLGPLEVAPAVMFSMCALVLGWFAVTVVLAGDRHLDQPLSRVALAFVPVLLPIVGFEVIGGLANLHFLMLCPAAVILVGRQESRGRQVNDVALITMAGLTSPLTLGLAPLVALRLWWDWRVYQTRSPAPVVVGWALGITVQLAMIATLAEDRDLSSDRSVAKAGFLFLERVVSFNLLPLWPGISAADETVG
;
A
#
# COMPACT_ATOMS: atom_id res chain seq x y z
N MET A 1 9.10 1.03 -16.88
CA MET A 1 10.50 0.53 -16.84
C MET A 1 11.33 1.20 -15.75
N GLY A 2 11.40 2.54 -15.66
CA GLY A 2 12.20 3.23 -14.63
C GLY A 2 11.88 2.83 -13.18
N ALA A 3 10.60 2.76 -12.78
CA ALA A 3 10.21 2.37 -11.42
C ALA A 3 10.64 0.93 -11.06
N ALA A 4 10.55 0.00 -12.01
CA ALA A 4 10.97 -1.39 -11.82
C ALA A 4 12.50 -1.52 -11.70
N VAL A 5 13.25 -0.79 -12.53
CA VAL A 5 14.73 -0.74 -12.45
C VAL A 5 15.18 -0.15 -11.11
N LEU A 6 14.52 0.93 -10.67
CA LEU A 6 14.81 1.55 -9.39
C LEU A 6 14.48 0.62 -8.21
N LEU A 7 13.35 -0.09 -8.28
CA LEU A 7 12.98 -1.10 -7.28
C LEU A 7 14.04 -2.20 -7.19
N TRP A 8 14.49 -2.72 -8.32
CA TRP A 8 15.54 -3.73 -8.37
C TRP A 8 16.87 -3.21 -7.84
N ALA A 9 17.25 -1.97 -8.17
CA ALA A 9 18.47 -1.37 -7.62
C ALA A 9 18.41 -1.19 -6.09
N ARG A 10 17.21 -0.95 -5.55
CA ARG A 10 16.97 -0.79 -4.11
C ARG A 10 16.82 -2.12 -3.34
N ALA A 11 16.37 -3.18 -4.00
CA ALA A 11 16.17 -4.49 -3.40
C ALA A 11 16.54 -5.63 -4.37
N PRO A 12 17.82 -5.75 -4.78
CA PRO A 12 18.23 -6.75 -5.77
C PRO A 12 18.05 -8.19 -5.25
N PHE A 13 18.10 -8.36 -3.92
CA PHE A 13 17.93 -9.63 -3.22
C PHE A 13 16.48 -10.16 -3.25
N ALA A 14 15.48 -9.29 -3.39
CA ALA A 14 14.05 -9.65 -3.33
C ALA A 14 13.60 -10.50 -4.53
N SER A 15 14.35 -10.46 -5.63
CA SER A 15 14.13 -11.35 -6.78
C SER A 15 14.56 -12.80 -6.55
N ARG A 16 15.36 -13.07 -5.51
CA ARG A 16 15.94 -14.39 -5.25
C ARG A 16 15.47 -15.01 -3.94
N ASN A 17 14.91 -14.21 -3.05
CA ASN A 17 14.44 -14.64 -1.73
C ASN A 17 13.07 -14.05 -1.46
N PHE A 18 12.19 -14.82 -0.82
CA PHE A 18 10.97 -14.25 -0.26
C PHE A 18 11.32 -13.16 0.75
N TRP A 19 10.60 -12.05 0.70
CA TRP A 19 10.86 -10.89 1.55
C TRP A 19 9.69 -10.63 2.49
N GLY A 20 9.95 -10.55 3.79
CA GLY A 20 8.94 -10.33 4.82
C GLY A 20 7.81 -11.35 4.75
N GLU A 21 6.57 -10.86 4.69
CA GLU A 21 5.34 -11.63 4.68
C GLU A 21 5.08 -12.37 3.35
N ASP A 22 5.85 -12.09 2.29
CA ASP A 22 5.59 -12.63 0.96
C ASP A 22 5.71 -14.16 0.90
N GLY A 23 6.70 -14.75 1.59
CA GLY A 23 6.92 -16.20 1.58
C GLY A 23 6.01 -16.94 2.55
N ALA A 24 6.16 -16.63 3.83
CA ALA A 24 5.51 -17.39 4.91
C ALA A 24 4.00 -17.16 5.00
N LEU A 25 3.50 -15.99 4.54
CA LEU A 25 2.09 -15.65 4.69
C LEU A 25 1.40 -15.63 3.33
N LEU A 26 1.89 -14.88 2.34
CA LEU A 26 1.18 -14.74 1.07
C LEU A 26 1.32 -15.96 0.15
N PHE A 27 2.54 -16.46 -0.07
CA PHE A 27 2.78 -17.61 -0.92
C PHE A 27 2.32 -18.91 -0.26
N ALA A 28 2.73 -19.17 0.98
CA ALA A 28 2.38 -20.41 1.69
C ALA A 28 0.85 -20.58 1.83
N GLN A 29 0.11 -19.52 2.18
CA GLN A 29 -1.35 -19.60 2.27
C GLN A 29 -1.99 -19.85 0.91
N ALA A 30 -1.47 -19.26 -0.18
CA ALA A 30 -1.97 -19.54 -1.52
C ALA A 30 -1.72 -21.01 -1.93
N MET A 31 -0.59 -21.58 -1.52
CA MET A 31 -0.24 -22.97 -1.79
C MET A 31 -1.09 -23.95 -0.97
N GLU A 32 -1.39 -23.64 0.29
CA GLU A 32 -2.16 -24.49 1.20
C GLU A 32 -3.68 -24.40 0.96
N HIS A 33 -4.19 -23.19 0.71
CA HIS A 33 -5.61 -22.90 0.69
C HIS A 33 -6.17 -22.56 -0.71
N GLY A 34 -5.32 -22.61 -1.73
CA GLY A 34 -5.66 -22.25 -3.10
C GLY A 34 -5.82 -20.74 -3.29
N TRP A 35 -6.48 -20.35 -4.38
CA TRP A 35 -6.48 -18.96 -4.86
C TRP A 35 -7.58 -18.09 -4.24
N ILE A 36 -8.69 -18.70 -3.83
CA ILE A 36 -9.91 -17.96 -3.44
C ILE A 36 -9.95 -17.73 -1.94
N LYS A 37 -9.71 -18.78 -1.14
CA LYS A 37 -9.82 -18.72 0.33
C LYS A 37 -8.89 -17.67 0.96
N PRO A 38 -7.62 -17.51 0.51
CA PRO A 38 -6.77 -16.43 0.98
C PRO A 38 -7.27 -15.05 0.57
N ILE A 39 -8.00 -14.88 -0.53
CA ILE A 39 -8.47 -13.54 -0.88
C ILE A 39 -9.40 -13.00 0.21
N THR A 40 -10.17 -13.85 0.89
CA THR A 40 -11.15 -13.43 1.92
C THR A 40 -10.67 -13.52 3.36
N SER A 41 -9.46 -14.02 3.63
CA SER A 41 -8.93 -14.05 5.01
C SER A 41 -8.17 -12.77 5.38
N SER A 42 -8.13 -12.47 6.69
CA SER A 42 -7.35 -11.35 7.22
C SER A 42 -5.92 -11.81 7.56
N LEU A 43 -4.96 -10.89 7.52
CA LEU A 43 -3.64 -11.06 8.09
C LEU A 43 -3.50 -10.11 9.28
N GLY A 44 -3.54 -10.66 10.49
CA GLY A 44 -3.52 -9.85 11.70
C GLY A 44 -4.61 -8.78 11.70
N GLY A 45 -5.83 -9.09 11.24
CA GLY A 45 -6.94 -8.13 11.18
C GLY A 45 -6.92 -7.15 9.99
N TYR A 46 -5.85 -7.11 9.17
CA TYR A 46 -5.85 -6.32 7.94
C TYR A 46 -6.15 -7.19 6.72
N PHE A 47 -6.93 -6.65 5.80
CA PHE A 47 -7.17 -7.30 4.52
C PHE A 47 -6.12 -6.83 3.52
N LEU A 48 -5.18 -7.70 3.17
CA LEU A 48 -4.16 -7.41 2.15
C LEU A 48 -4.68 -7.87 0.78
N PHE A 49 -5.77 -7.26 0.31
CA PHE A 49 -6.50 -7.72 -0.88
C PHE A 49 -5.60 -7.81 -2.12
N LEU A 50 -4.92 -6.72 -2.51
CA LEU A 50 -4.07 -6.72 -3.70
C LEU A 50 -2.93 -7.76 -3.60
N PRO A 51 -2.15 -7.83 -2.50
CA PRO A 51 -1.16 -8.89 -2.33
C PRO A 51 -1.74 -10.31 -2.44
N ARG A 52 -2.93 -10.56 -1.90
CA ARG A 52 -3.60 -11.88 -1.91
C ARG A 52 -4.19 -12.25 -3.28
N VAL A 53 -4.52 -11.28 -4.12
CA VAL A 53 -4.90 -11.53 -5.52
C VAL A 53 -3.67 -11.91 -6.36
N LEU A 54 -2.49 -11.35 -6.05
CA LEU A 54 -1.28 -11.53 -6.83
C LEU A 54 -0.41 -12.72 -6.40
N SER A 55 -0.37 -13.03 -5.11
CA SER A 55 0.49 -14.10 -4.59
C SER A 55 0.21 -15.49 -5.18
N PRO A 56 -1.03 -15.88 -5.53
CA PRO A 56 -1.29 -17.20 -6.10
C PRO A 56 -0.61 -17.41 -7.46
N VAL A 57 -0.32 -16.35 -8.22
CA VAL A 57 0.39 -16.45 -9.51
C VAL A 57 1.77 -17.11 -9.32
N ALA A 58 2.45 -16.84 -8.20
CA ALA A 58 3.73 -17.45 -7.90
C ALA A 58 3.65 -18.96 -7.65
N THR A 59 2.47 -19.51 -7.34
CA THR A 59 2.23 -20.95 -7.14
C THR A 59 2.10 -21.76 -8.43
N LEU A 60 2.00 -21.09 -9.60
CA LEU A 60 1.89 -21.76 -10.90
C LEU A 60 3.18 -22.41 -11.38
N GLY A 61 4.32 -21.98 -10.84
CA GLY A 61 5.64 -22.43 -11.23
C GLY A 61 6.38 -23.17 -10.11
N PRO A 62 7.61 -23.61 -10.39
CA PRO A 62 8.49 -24.20 -9.38
C PRO A 62 8.76 -23.23 -8.21
N LEU A 63 8.95 -23.79 -7.01
CA LEU A 63 9.20 -23.02 -5.79
C LEU A 63 10.45 -22.12 -5.91
N GLU A 64 11.45 -22.57 -6.67
CA GLU A 64 12.73 -21.88 -6.87
C GLU A 64 12.58 -20.53 -7.58
N VAL A 65 11.54 -20.38 -8.41
CA VAL A 65 11.26 -19.13 -9.15
C VAL A 65 10.15 -18.29 -8.51
N ALA A 66 9.45 -18.82 -7.50
CA ALA A 66 8.34 -18.12 -6.85
C ALA A 66 8.72 -16.72 -6.31
N PRO A 67 9.88 -16.51 -5.65
CA PRO A 67 10.31 -15.17 -5.24
C PRO A 67 10.45 -14.20 -6.43
N ALA A 68 11.04 -14.66 -7.53
CA ALA A 68 11.22 -13.84 -8.73
C ALA A 68 9.88 -13.44 -9.37
N VAL A 69 8.89 -14.35 -9.35
CA VAL A 69 7.53 -14.08 -9.83
C VAL A 69 6.84 -13.03 -8.95
N MET A 70 6.88 -13.18 -7.62
CA MET A 70 6.28 -12.20 -6.70
C MET A 70 6.93 -10.82 -6.84
N PHE A 71 8.28 -10.76 -6.91
CA PHE A 71 9.00 -9.52 -7.15
C PHE A 71 8.60 -8.88 -8.48
N SER A 72 8.45 -9.68 -9.54
CA SER A 72 8.01 -9.19 -10.85
C SER A 72 6.60 -8.61 -10.80
N MET A 73 5.67 -9.24 -10.07
CA MET A 73 4.33 -8.70 -9.83
C MET A 73 4.38 -7.38 -9.06
N CYS A 74 5.22 -7.28 -8.03
CA CYS A 74 5.43 -6.04 -7.29
C CYS A 74 5.94 -4.92 -8.21
N ALA A 75 6.94 -5.21 -9.06
CA ALA A 75 7.48 -4.27 -10.03
C ALA A 75 6.45 -3.83 -11.09
N LEU A 76 5.59 -4.74 -11.55
CA LEU A 76 4.50 -4.42 -12.48
C LEU A 76 3.47 -3.48 -11.84
N VAL A 77 3.04 -3.77 -10.61
CA VAL A 77 2.11 -2.93 -9.86
C VAL A 77 2.71 -1.55 -9.60
N LEU A 78 3.99 -1.46 -9.25
CA LEU A 78 4.66 -0.17 -9.08
C LEU A 78 4.75 0.61 -10.40
N GLY A 79 4.97 -0.09 -11.51
CA GLY A 79 4.88 0.51 -12.84
C GLY A 79 3.49 1.09 -13.11
N TRP A 80 2.43 0.34 -12.75
CA TRP A 80 1.05 0.80 -12.87
C TRP A 80 0.75 2.01 -11.97
N PHE A 81 1.24 2.02 -10.73
CA PHE A 81 1.13 3.17 -9.82
C PHE A 81 1.82 4.41 -10.40
N ALA A 82 3.04 4.26 -10.90
CA ALA A 82 3.80 5.36 -11.48
C ALA A 82 3.10 5.94 -12.72
N VAL A 83 2.61 5.08 -13.62
CA VAL A 83 1.82 5.51 -14.79
C VAL A 83 0.57 6.24 -14.35
N THR A 84 -0.14 5.73 -13.34
CA THR A 84 -1.35 6.37 -12.82
C THR A 84 -1.03 7.75 -12.23
N VAL A 85 0.05 7.91 -11.48
CA VAL A 85 0.49 9.22 -10.95
C VAL A 85 0.78 10.21 -12.09
N VAL A 86 1.50 9.78 -13.13
CA VAL A 86 1.83 10.65 -14.28
C VAL A 86 0.57 11.10 -15.01
N LEU A 87 -0.37 10.18 -15.25
CA LEU A 87 -1.63 10.49 -15.93
C LEU A 87 -2.55 11.34 -15.05
N ALA A 88 -2.66 11.00 -13.76
CA ALA A 88 -3.56 11.66 -12.82
C ALA A 88 -3.09 13.09 -12.45
N GLY A 89 -1.78 13.33 -12.42
CA GLY A 89 -1.14 14.60 -12.03
C GLY A 89 -1.26 15.74 -13.05
N ASP A 90 -1.81 15.49 -14.24
CA ASP A 90 -1.91 16.46 -15.34
C ASP A 90 -2.59 17.78 -14.96
N ARG A 91 -3.57 17.73 -14.05
CA ARG A 91 -4.36 18.89 -13.62
C ARG A 91 -3.53 19.98 -12.92
N HIS A 92 -2.49 19.60 -12.18
CA HIS A 92 -1.81 20.50 -11.24
C HIS A 92 -0.32 20.66 -11.52
N LEU A 93 0.26 19.74 -12.29
CA LEU A 93 1.67 19.77 -12.64
C LEU A 93 1.77 19.97 -14.14
N ASP A 94 1.93 21.21 -14.61
CA ASP A 94 2.03 21.48 -16.05
C ASP A 94 3.30 20.88 -16.67
N GLN A 95 4.36 20.75 -15.88
CA GLN A 95 5.64 20.22 -16.33
C GLN A 95 5.67 18.68 -16.28
N PRO A 96 6.01 17.99 -17.39
CA PRO A 96 6.05 16.53 -17.44
C PRO A 96 7.12 15.95 -16.50
N LEU A 97 8.23 16.66 -16.30
CA LEU A 97 9.30 16.22 -15.42
C LEU A 97 8.85 16.18 -13.95
N SER A 98 8.02 17.14 -13.51
CA SER A 98 7.47 17.15 -12.15
C SER A 98 6.53 15.98 -11.90
N ARG A 99 5.76 15.56 -12.92
CA ARG A 99 4.88 14.38 -12.84
C ARG A 99 5.68 13.10 -12.69
N VAL A 100 6.75 12.98 -13.49
CA VAL A 100 7.67 11.84 -13.43
C VAL A 100 8.37 11.82 -12.08
N ALA A 101 8.86 12.96 -11.59
CA ALA A 101 9.47 13.08 -10.27
C ALA A 101 8.51 12.61 -9.16
N LEU A 102 7.25 13.08 -9.19
CA LEU A 102 6.22 12.65 -8.24
C LEU A 102 5.97 11.13 -8.29
N ALA A 103 5.96 10.54 -9.49
CA ALA A 103 5.76 9.10 -9.67
C ALA A 103 6.91 8.25 -9.09
N PHE A 104 8.11 8.82 -8.94
CA PHE A 104 9.25 8.17 -8.30
C PHE A 104 9.29 8.34 -6.78
N VAL A 105 8.58 9.32 -6.22
CA VAL A 105 8.57 9.60 -4.77
C VAL A 105 8.29 8.34 -3.93
N PRO A 106 7.27 7.50 -4.23
CA PRO A 106 6.98 6.33 -3.41
C PRO A 106 8.13 5.32 -3.35
N VAL A 107 8.97 5.24 -4.38
CA VAL A 107 10.09 4.30 -4.46
C VAL A 107 11.38 4.91 -3.89
N LEU A 108 11.49 6.24 -3.93
CA LEU A 108 12.67 6.99 -3.47
C LEU A 108 12.60 7.40 -1.99
N LEU A 109 11.41 7.44 -1.39
CA LEU A 109 11.26 7.90 -0.01
C LEU A 109 12.05 7.01 0.96
N PRO A 110 12.95 7.58 1.78
CA PRO A 110 13.75 6.82 2.75
C PRO A 110 12.91 6.06 3.79
N ILE A 111 11.70 6.56 4.08
CA ILE A 111 10.75 5.92 5.01
C ILE A 111 10.34 4.52 4.55
N VAL A 112 10.51 4.25 3.25
CA VAL A 112 10.46 2.90 2.70
C VAL A 112 11.83 2.27 2.99
N GLY A 113 12.03 1.91 4.26
CA GLY A 113 13.26 1.29 4.76
C GLY A 113 13.50 -0.09 4.14
N PHE A 114 14.56 -0.78 4.60
CA PHE A 114 14.89 -2.12 4.11
C PHE A 114 13.71 -3.09 4.16
N GLU A 115 12.91 -3.06 5.24
CA GLU A 115 11.77 -3.97 5.44
C GLU A 115 10.60 -3.73 4.48
N VAL A 116 10.49 -2.52 3.90
CA VAL A 116 9.28 -2.09 3.17
C VAL A 116 9.43 -2.24 1.65
N ILE A 117 10.64 -2.38 1.11
CA ILE A 117 10.86 -2.40 -0.35
C ILE A 117 10.92 -3.81 -0.92
N GLY A 118 10.26 -4.01 -2.05
CA GLY A 118 10.44 -5.20 -2.88
C GLY A 118 9.52 -6.37 -2.55
N GLY A 119 8.61 -6.21 -1.57
CA GLY A 119 7.59 -7.20 -1.24
C GLY A 119 6.18 -6.75 -1.64
N LEU A 120 5.31 -7.71 -1.96
CA LEU A 120 3.90 -7.47 -2.25
C LEU A 120 3.15 -6.95 -1.02
N ALA A 121 3.43 -7.49 0.18
CA ALA A 121 2.75 -7.07 1.41
C ALA A 121 2.84 -5.55 1.66
N ASN A 122 3.97 -4.95 1.29
CA ASN A 122 4.26 -3.53 1.50
C ASN A 122 3.64 -2.59 0.46
N LEU A 123 3.03 -3.11 -0.62
CA LEU A 123 2.34 -2.29 -1.61
C LEU A 123 1.27 -1.40 -0.99
N HIS A 124 0.75 -1.77 0.18
CA HIS A 124 -0.26 -1.04 0.93
C HIS A 124 0.19 0.36 1.40
N PHE A 125 1.50 0.62 1.51
CA PHE A 125 2.05 1.96 1.75
C PHE A 125 2.24 2.71 0.44
N LEU A 126 2.77 2.03 -0.58
CA LEU A 126 3.13 2.62 -1.86
C LEU A 126 1.90 3.09 -2.65
N MET A 127 0.75 2.42 -2.46
CA MET A 127 -0.52 2.78 -3.08
C MET A 127 -1.15 4.07 -2.54
N LEU A 128 -0.71 4.60 -1.40
CA LEU A 128 -1.26 5.84 -0.83
C LEU A 128 -0.98 7.05 -1.72
N CYS A 129 0.19 7.09 -2.36
CA CYS A 129 0.55 8.16 -3.27
C CYS A 129 -0.36 8.20 -4.52
N PRO A 130 -0.48 7.14 -5.34
CA PRO A 130 -1.40 7.15 -6.47
C PRO A 130 -2.85 7.38 -6.03
N ALA A 131 -3.28 6.84 -4.89
CA ALA A 131 -4.63 7.09 -4.36
C ALA A 131 -4.87 8.59 -4.05
N ALA A 132 -3.89 9.28 -3.44
CA ALA A 132 -3.98 10.72 -3.20
C ALA A 132 -4.02 11.52 -4.51
N VAL A 133 -3.18 11.17 -5.48
CA VAL A 133 -3.15 11.86 -6.78
C VAL A 133 -4.46 11.63 -7.56
N ILE A 134 -5.05 10.44 -7.50
CA ILE A 134 -6.38 10.15 -8.09
C ILE A 134 -7.47 11.04 -7.49
N LEU A 135 -7.49 11.21 -6.17
CA LEU A 135 -8.49 12.03 -5.48
C LEU A 135 -8.41 13.51 -5.87
N VAL A 136 -7.22 14.01 -6.20
CA VAL A 136 -7.03 15.40 -6.61
C VAL A 136 -7.15 15.57 -8.14
N GLY A 137 -6.85 14.52 -8.90
CA GLY A 137 -6.85 14.51 -10.37
C GLY A 137 -8.25 14.45 -11.00
N ARG A 138 -8.33 14.84 -12.29
CA ARG A 138 -9.55 14.73 -13.13
C ARG A 138 -9.62 13.36 -13.79
N GLN A 139 -10.83 12.84 -14.04
CA GLN A 139 -11.03 11.60 -14.77
C GLN A 139 -11.65 11.90 -16.15
N GLU A 140 -10.84 12.43 -17.06
CA GLU A 140 -11.34 13.02 -18.32
C GLU A 140 -11.77 11.98 -19.36
N SER A 141 -11.16 10.79 -19.34
CA SER A 141 -11.53 9.67 -20.22
C SER A 141 -12.15 8.52 -19.43
N ARG A 142 -13.02 7.74 -20.08
CA ARG A 142 -13.61 6.55 -19.46
C ARG A 142 -12.55 5.54 -19.02
N GLY A 143 -11.51 5.34 -19.82
CA GLY A 143 -10.40 4.44 -19.45
C GLY A 143 -9.67 4.90 -18.18
N ARG A 144 -9.39 6.21 -18.07
CA ARG A 144 -8.78 6.80 -16.86
C ARG A 144 -9.71 6.68 -15.65
N GLN A 145 -11.00 6.93 -15.82
CA GLN A 145 -11.97 6.77 -14.75
C GLN A 145 -12.03 5.34 -14.22
N VAL A 146 -12.10 4.34 -15.11
CA VAL A 146 -12.12 2.91 -14.72
C VAL A 146 -10.83 2.54 -13.99
N ASN A 147 -9.68 2.95 -14.51
CA ASN A 147 -8.39 2.74 -13.86
C ASN A 147 -8.34 3.32 -12.45
N ASP A 148 -8.72 4.59 -12.32
CA ASP A 148 -8.64 5.35 -11.07
C ASP A 148 -9.61 4.79 -10.01
N VAL A 149 -10.82 4.41 -10.42
CA VAL A 149 -11.80 3.75 -9.54
C VAL A 149 -11.30 2.37 -9.09
N ALA A 150 -10.74 1.58 -10.00
CA ALA A 150 -10.20 0.26 -9.66
C ALA A 150 -9.05 0.37 -8.65
N LEU A 151 -8.09 1.28 -8.90
CA LEU A 151 -6.94 1.47 -8.02
C LEU A 151 -7.38 1.97 -6.64
N ILE A 152 -8.23 2.99 -6.56
CA ILE A 152 -8.60 3.57 -5.26
C ILE A 152 -9.49 2.63 -4.43
N THR A 153 -10.35 1.84 -5.08
CA THR A 153 -11.16 0.80 -4.41
C THR A 153 -10.25 -0.30 -3.86
N MET A 154 -9.31 -0.76 -4.68
CA MET A 154 -8.30 -1.75 -4.31
C MET A 154 -7.40 -1.25 -3.18
N ALA A 155 -7.08 0.05 -3.16
CA ALA A 155 -6.32 0.66 -2.09
C ALA A 155 -7.11 0.65 -0.77
N GLY A 156 -8.40 0.99 -0.81
CA GLY A 156 -9.31 0.87 0.33
C GLY A 156 -9.37 -0.56 0.88
N LEU A 157 -9.53 -1.54 -0.01
CA LEU A 157 -9.55 -2.98 0.32
C LEU A 157 -8.20 -3.54 0.79
N THR A 158 -7.09 -2.83 0.56
CA THR A 158 -5.76 -3.34 0.94
C THR A 158 -5.26 -2.69 2.22
N SER A 159 -5.71 -1.46 2.52
CA SER A 159 -5.16 -0.70 3.64
C SER A 159 -6.18 0.21 4.31
N PRO A 160 -6.36 0.10 5.64
CA PRO A 160 -7.14 1.09 6.38
C PRO A 160 -6.43 2.46 6.42
N LEU A 161 -5.14 2.54 6.07
CA LEU A 161 -4.40 3.81 6.00
C LEU A 161 -4.97 4.77 4.97
N THR A 162 -5.77 4.29 4.02
CA THR A 162 -6.51 5.15 3.10
C THR A 162 -7.54 6.05 3.81
N LEU A 163 -7.90 5.79 5.07
CA LEU A 163 -8.63 6.74 5.92
C LEU A 163 -7.88 8.06 6.11
N GLY A 164 -6.54 8.03 6.12
CA GLY A 164 -5.71 9.24 6.18
C GLY A 164 -5.92 10.16 4.97
N LEU A 165 -6.51 9.66 3.89
CA LEU A 165 -6.88 10.45 2.70
C LEU A 165 -8.28 11.07 2.81
N ALA A 166 -9.03 10.83 3.88
CA ALA A 166 -10.36 11.41 4.09
C ALA A 166 -10.40 12.95 3.97
N PRO A 167 -9.38 13.72 4.43
CA PRO A 167 -9.34 15.17 4.17
C PRO A 167 -9.34 15.51 2.67
N LEU A 168 -8.62 14.75 1.84
CA LEU A 168 -8.62 14.95 0.38
C LEU A 168 -9.98 14.60 -0.24
N VAL A 169 -10.65 13.57 0.27
CA VAL A 169 -12.02 13.22 -0.14
C VAL A 169 -12.98 14.35 0.18
N ALA A 170 -12.92 14.91 1.40
CA ALA A 170 -13.75 16.04 1.81
C ALA A 170 -13.48 17.28 0.94
N LEU A 171 -12.21 17.59 0.68
CA LEU A 171 -11.81 18.68 -0.21
C LEU A 171 -12.35 18.49 -1.64
N ARG A 172 -12.28 17.26 -2.15
CA ARG A 172 -12.82 16.92 -3.47
C ARG A 172 -14.33 17.10 -3.54
N LEU A 173 -15.07 16.56 -2.57
CA LEU A 173 -16.53 16.73 -2.49
C LEU A 173 -16.92 18.20 -2.39
N TRP A 174 -16.19 18.97 -1.59
CA TRP A 174 -16.39 20.41 -1.46
C TRP A 174 -16.14 21.15 -2.79
N TRP A 175 -15.06 20.80 -3.50
CA TRP A 175 -14.74 21.38 -4.80
C TRP A 175 -15.80 21.05 -5.86
N ASP A 176 -16.19 19.78 -5.96
CA ASP A 176 -17.19 19.31 -6.92
C ASP A 176 -18.54 19.98 -6.68
N TRP A 177 -18.94 20.14 -5.41
CA TRP A 177 -20.14 20.87 -5.05
C TRP A 177 -20.07 22.37 -5.38
N ARG A 178 -18.98 23.06 -5.01
CA ARG A 178 -18.81 24.51 -5.23
C ARG A 178 -18.70 24.89 -6.70
N VAL A 179 -17.90 24.15 -7.47
CA VAL A 179 -17.50 24.52 -8.82
C VAL A 179 -18.46 23.96 -9.87
N TYR A 180 -18.86 22.70 -9.73
CA TYR A 180 -19.67 22.01 -10.73
C TYR A 180 -21.15 21.91 -10.34
N GLN A 181 -21.53 22.31 -9.12
CA GLN A 181 -22.89 22.17 -8.56
C GLN A 181 -23.44 20.74 -8.63
N THR A 182 -22.55 19.76 -8.78
CA THR A 182 -22.91 18.34 -8.85
C THR A 182 -23.25 17.84 -7.46
N ARG A 183 -24.43 17.23 -7.31
CA ARG A 183 -24.86 16.62 -6.04
C ARG A 183 -24.35 15.19 -5.85
N SER A 184 -24.00 14.50 -6.93
CA SER A 184 -23.49 13.14 -6.88
C SER A 184 -21.98 13.12 -6.64
N PRO A 185 -21.47 12.29 -5.71
CA PRO A 185 -20.03 12.14 -5.49
C PRO A 185 -19.36 11.56 -6.74
N ALA A 186 -18.11 11.97 -6.99
CA ALA A 186 -17.33 11.41 -8.09
C ALA A 186 -17.13 9.88 -7.92
N PRO A 187 -17.07 9.10 -9.01
CA PRO A 187 -16.94 7.64 -8.93
C PRO A 187 -15.73 7.16 -8.10
N VAL A 188 -14.62 7.89 -8.11
CA VAL A 188 -13.44 7.56 -7.31
C VAL A 188 -13.67 7.73 -5.80
N VAL A 189 -14.54 8.65 -5.39
CA VAL A 189 -14.95 8.80 -3.99
C VAL A 189 -15.82 7.62 -3.55
N VAL A 190 -16.73 7.19 -4.43
CA VAL A 190 -17.55 6.00 -4.20
C VAL A 190 -16.68 4.75 -4.08
N GLY A 191 -15.69 4.59 -4.98
CA GLY A 191 -14.74 3.49 -4.93
C GLY A 191 -13.90 3.46 -3.64
N TRP A 192 -13.38 4.62 -3.23
CA TRP A 192 -12.68 4.75 -1.95
C TRP A 192 -13.57 4.38 -0.76
N ALA A 193 -14.80 4.93 -0.71
CA ALA A 193 -15.75 4.68 0.36
C ALA A 193 -16.11 3.19 0.44
N LEU A 194 -16.39 2.54 -0.70
CA LEU A 194 -16.67 1.12 -0.77
C LEU A 194 -15.49 0.29 -0.23
N GLY A 195 -14.28 0.56 -0.72
CA GLY A 195 -13.10 -0.18 -0.29
C GLY A 195 -12.83 -0.04 1.20
N ILE A 196 -12.87 1.18 1.74
CA ILE A 196 -12.59 1.42 3.15
C ILE A 196 -13.70 0.91 4.08
N THR A 197 -14.96 0.98 3.66
CA THR A 197 -16.07 0.41 4.42
C THR A 197 -15.95 -1.11 4.51
N VAL A 198 -15.63 -1.79 3.40
CA VAL A 198 -15.38 -3.24 3.43
C VAL A 198 -14.18 -3.56 4.32
N GLN A 199 -13.10 -2.78 4.23
CA GLN A 199 -11.92 -2.95 5.08
C GLN A 199 -12.26 -2.88 6.57
N LEU A 200 -13.02 -1.85 6.96
CA LEU A 200 -13.41 -1.63 8.34
C LEU A 200 -14.40 -2.69 8.83
N ALA A 201 -15.35 -3.12 7.99
CA ALA A 201 -16.26 -4.21 8.31
C ALA A 201 -15.51 -5.52 8.54
N MET A 202 -14.50 -5.82 7.71
CA MET A 202 -13.65 -6.99 7.89
C MET A 202 -12.80 -6.90 9.15
N ILE A 203 -12.20 -5.74 9.42
CA ILE A 203 -11.50 -5.50 10.69
C ILE A 203 -12.45 -5.74 11.87
N ALA A 204 -13.68 -5.22 11.82
CA ALA A 204 -14.63 -5.35 12.92
C ALA A 204 -15.13 -6.79 13.15
N THR A 205 -15.23 -7.60 12.09
CA THR A 205 -15.78 -8.98 12.15
C THR A 205 -14.72 -10.06 12.32
N LEU A 206 -13.47 -9.80 11.91
CA LEU A 206 -12.36 -10.76 11.95
C LEU A 206 -11.30 -10.41 13.00
N ALA A 207 -11.50 -9.36 13.81
CA ALA A 207 -10.58 -8.99 14.90
C ALA A 207 -10.80 -9.77 16.20
N GLU A 208 -11.76 -10.70 16.26
CA GLU A 208 -12.09 -11.46 17.48
C GLU A 208 -10.91 -12.30 18.02
N ASP A 209 -9.91 -12.63 17.20
CA ASP A 209 -8.72 -13.42 17.59
C ASP A 209 -7.50 -12.59 18.05
N ARG A 210 -7.62 -11.25 18.14
CA ARG A 210 -6.56 -10.47 18.79
C ARG A 210 -6.81 -10.44 20.29
N ASP A 211 -6.06 -11.25 21.03
CA ASP A 211 -5.73 -10.93 22.42
C ASP A 211 -4.98 -9.59 22.38
N LEU A 212 -5.73 -8.50 22.50
CA LEU A 212 -5.22 -7.16 22.73
C LEU A 212 -4.70 -7.13 24.16
N SER A 213 -3.66 -7.93 24.45
CA SER A 213 -3.05 -8.05 25.76
C SER A 213 -2.43 -6.71 26.14
N SER A 214 -3.24 -5.91 26.81
CA SER A 214 -2.94 -5.14 28.01
C SER A 214 -1.52 -4.60 28.18
N ASP A 215 -1.01 -3.83 27.22
CA ASP A 215 0.00 -2.81 27.53
C ASP A 215 -0.08 -1.60 26.59
N ARG A 216 -1.22 -0.89 26.65
CA ARG A 216 -1.46 0.35 25.88
C ARG A 216 -0.73 1.53 26.53
N SER A 217 0.59 1.46 26.60
CA SER A 217 1.39 2.59 27.03
C SER A 217 1.52 3.58 25.88
N VAL A 218 0.82 4.72 25.97
CA VAL A 218 0.97 5.85 25.05
C VAL A 218 2.43 6.32 24.99
N ALA A 219 3.16 6.17 26.09
CA ALA A 219 4.60 6.44 26.14
C ALA A 219 5.40 5.45 25.30
N LYS A 220 5.09 4.15 25.35
CA LYS A 220 5.72 3.12 24.48
C LYS A 220 5.39 3.36 23.01
N ALA A 221 4.13 3.69 22.69
CA ALA A 221 3.73 4.04 21.33
C ALA A 221 4.43 5.31 20.81
N GLY A 222 4.52 6.35 21.65
CA GLY A 222 5.22 7.60 21.33
C GLY A 222 6.73 7.39 21.16
N PHE A 223 7.34 6.58 22.02
CA PHE A 223 8.74 6.20 21.91
C PHE A 223 9.02 5.41 20.63
N LEU A 224 8.25 4.35 20.34
CA LEU A 224 8.37 3.56 19.12
C LEU A 224 8.15 4.41 17.85
N PHE A 225 7.25 5.40 17.91
CA PHE A 225 7.06 6.35 16.82
C PHE A 225 8.29 7.24 16.62
N LEU A 226 8.83 7.83 17.69
CA LEU A 226 10.05 8.64 17.62
C LEU A 226 11.25 7.81 17.15
N GLU A 227 11.38 6.59 17.64
CA GLU A 227 12.40 5.65 17.18
C GLU A 227 12.23 5.37 15.68
N ARG A 228 11.07 4.87 15.22
CA ARG A 228 10.92 4.51 13.80
C ARG A 228 10.90 5.68 12.83
N VAL A 229 10.40 6.84 13.25
CA VAL A 229 10.22 8.00 12.36
C VAL A 229 11.40 8.96 12.44
N VAL A 230 11.89 9.27 13.64
CA VAL A 230 12.95 10.27 13.85
C VAL A 230 14.32 9.62 13.86
N SER A 231 14.49 8.46 14.52
CA SER A 231 15.83 7.95 14.75
C SER A 231 16.52 7.39 13.50
N PHE A 232 15.96 6.34 12.88
CA PHE A 232 16.56 5.69 11.71
C PHE A 232 16.66 6.61 10.49
N ASN A 233 15.83 7.66 10.41
CA ASN A 233 15.78 8.56 9.27
C ASN A 233 16.63 9.83 9.42
N LEU A 234 16.93 10.27 10.66
CA LEU A 234 17.57 11.58 10.89
C LEU A 234 18.83 11.54 11.77
N LEU A 235 19.03 10.50 12.59
CA LEU A 235 20.15 10.44 13.55
C LEU A 235 20.91 9.10 13.44
N PRO A 236 22.11 9.07 12.84
CA PRO A 236 22.86 7.83 12.58
C PRO A 236 23.42 7.11 13.83
N LEU A 237 23.22 7.65 15.04
CA LEU A 237 23.78 7.13 16.31
C LEU A 237 22.71 6.91 17.39
N TRP A 238 21.48 6.58 17.00
CA TRP A 238 20.43 6.32 17.97
C TRP A 238 20.64 4.96 18.68
N PRO A 239 20.52 4.90 20.03
CA PRO A 239 20.66 3.65 20.76
C PRO A 239 19.50 2.71 20.42
N GLY A 240 19.82 1.56 19.81
CA GLY A 240 18.84 0.52 19.50
C GLY A 240 18.61 -0.41 20.69
N ILE A 241 17.37 -0.79 20.90
CA ILE A 241 17.00 -1.84 21.86
C ILE A 241 17.19 -3.19 21.17
N SER A 242 17.99 -4.09 21.75
CA SER A 242 18.09 -5.46 21.26
C SER A 242 16.88 -6.27 21.75
N ALA A 243 16.42 -7.25 20.97
CA ALA A 243 15.24 -8.08 21.28
C ALA A 243 15.25 -8.77 22.67
N ALA A 244 16.37 -8.72 23.40
CA ALA A 244 16.47 -9.20 24.78
C ALA A 244 15.71 -8.33 25.81
N ASP A 245 15.43 -7.06 25.51
CA ASP A 245 14.77 -6.14 26.45
C ASP A 245 13.24 -6.19 26.37
N GLU A 246 12.65 -6.96 25.43
CA GLU A 246 11.19 -7.11 25.32
C GLU A 246 10.59 -8.04 26.38
N THR A 247 11.41 -8.85 27.07
CA THR A 247 10.94 -9.87 28.04
C THR A 247 11.01 -9.45 29.51
N VAL A 248 11.35 -8.19 29.82
CA VAL A 248 11.36 -7.71 31.21
C VAL A 248 10.53 -6.44 31.31
N GLY A 249 9.25 -6.63 31.62
CA GLY A 249 8.28 -5.56 31.90
C GLY A 249 6.90 -6.13 32.17
#